data_AF-A0A520A182-F1
#
_entry.id   AF-A0A520A182-F1
#
_cell.length_a   1.000
_cell.length_b   1.000
_cell.length_c   1.000
_cell.angle_alpha   90.00
_cell.angle_beta   90.00
_cell.angle_gamma   90.00
#
_symmetry.space_group_name_H-M   'P 1'
#
loop_
_entity.id
_entity.type
_entity.pdbx_description
1 polymer ?
#
loop_
_entity_poly.entity_id
_entity_poly.type
_entity_poly.pdbx_seq_one_letter_code
_entity_poly.pdbx_strand_id
1 'polypeptide(L)'
;MPLADILLEVWQETFLAIGYIGLILIIFEGGLTTRMDLLKQNFFLSMLAATTGVVFPIGLSYLLLYLGFGYGAVETFIIGAALSTTSLGTTFAVIGGASKDIDLSQTRIGAVLVSAAVIDDVSGLVMSSVIHDLGSLSAGGDVNLGWLIGRPILASILMAGLTPLLCKYVFAPVFRRFIEHHFAR
;
A
#
# COMPACT_ATOMS: atom_id res chain seq x y z
N MET A 1 10.02 -12.30 -21.82
CA MET A 1 9.17 -13.22 -22.62
C MET A 1 8.15 -13.84 -21.67
N PRO A 2 6.84 -13.66 -21.89
CA PRO A 2 5.84 -14.43 -21.15
C PRO A 2 6.11 -15.92 -21.38
N LEU A 3 6.13 -16.73 -20.32
CA LEU A 3 6.64 -18.11 -20.34
C LEU A 3 5.94 -19.07 -21.34
N ALA A 4 4.84 -18.66 -21.95
CA ALA A 4 4.03 -19.52 -22.82
C ALA A 4 3.97 -19.08 -24.30
N ASP A 5 4.41 -17.86 -24.66
CA ASP A 5 4.39 -17.31 -26.04
C ASP A 5 3.04 -17.47 -26.80
N ILE A 6 1.93 -17.49 -26.06
CA ILE A 6 0.57 -17.76 -26.58
C ILE A 6 -0.04 -16.51 -27.25
N LEU A 7 0.43 -15.30 -26.92
CA LEU A 7 -0.12 -14.03 -27.39
C LEU A 7 0.95 -13.20 -28.10
N LEU A 8 0.59 -12.55 -29.22
CA LEU A 8 1.49 -11.55 -29.82
C LEU A 8 1.75 -10.43 -28.80
N GLU A 9 2.99 -9.95 -28.79
CA GLU A 9 3.49 -8.91 -27.87
C GLU A 9 2.62 -7.64 -27.87
N VAL A 10 2.12 -7.24 -29.05
CA VAL A 10 1.21 -6.09 -29.20
C VAL A 10 -0.10 -6.27 -28.43
N TRP A 11 -0.68 -7.48 -28.42
CA TRP A 11 -1.90 -7.76 -27.67
C TRP A 11 -1.64 -7.74 -26.16
N GLN A 12 -0.50 -8.28 -25.72
CA GLN A 12 -0.11 -8.25 -24.31
C GLN A 12 0.06 -6.82 -23.81
N GLU A 13 0.79 -5.97 -24.53
CA GLU A 13 0.98 -4.57 -24.15
C GLU A 13 -0.36 -3.83 -24.08
N THR A 14 -1.26 -4.08 -25.05
CA THR A 14 -2.59 -3.48 -25.07
C THR A 14 -3.42 -3.89 -23.85
N PHE A 15 -3.45 -5.19 -23.51
CA PHE A 15 -4.17 -5.67 -22.34
C PHE A 15 -3.58 -5.15 -21.03
N LEU A 16 -2.25 -5.04 -20.93
CA LEU A 16 -1.59 -4.46 -19.76
C LEU A 16 -1.95 -2.97 -19.61
N ALA A 17 -1.92 -2.20 -20.70
CA ALA A 17 -2.28 -0.78 -20.68
C ALA A 17 -3.75 -0.58 -20.27
N ILE A 18 -4.67 -1.33 -20.86
CA ILE A 18 -6.10 -1.28 -20.51
C ILE A 18 -6.32 -1.73 -19.07
N GLY A 19 -5.66 -2.80 -18.64
CA GLY A 19 -5.75 -3.32 -17.27
C GLY A 19 -5.24 -2.31 -16.24
N TYR A 20 -4.16 -1.60 -16.53
CA TYR A 20 -3.62 -0.55 -15.67
C TYR A 20 -4.58 0.64 -15.54
N ILE A 21 -5.18 1.08 -16.66
CA ILE A 21 -6.20 2.13 -16.64
C ILE A 21 -7.42 1.67 -15.84
N GLY A 22 -7.92 0.45 -16.07
CA GLY A 22 -9.04 -0.13 -15.33
C GLY A 22 -8.77 -0.21 -13.83
N LEU A 23 -7.56 -0.62 -13.44
CA LEU A 23 -7.13 -0.65 -12.04
C LEU A 23 -7.14 0.74 -11.41
N ILE A 24 -6.60 1.76 -12.09
CA ILE A 24 -6.63 3.15 -11.61
C ILE A 24 -8.07 3.63 -11.40
N LEU A 25 -8.95 3.34 -12.36
CA LEU A 25 -10.37 3.73 -12.26
C LEU A 25 -11.06 3.07 -11.07
N ILE A 26 -10.82 1.77 -10.82
CA ILE A 26 -11.37 1.05 -9.66
C ILE A 26 -10.85 1.65 -8.34
N ILE A 27 -9.55 1.96 -8.26
CA ILE A 27 -8.95 2.58 -7.07
C ILE A 27 -9.57 3.96 -6.82
N PHE A 28 -9.76 4.75 -7.89
CA PHE A 28 -10.36 6.07 -7.82
C PHE A 28 -11.83 6.03 -7.40
N GLU A 29 -12.64 5.16 -8.01
CA GLU A 29 -14.04 4.94 -7.65
C GLU A 29 -14.19 4.48 -6.20
N GLY A 30 -13.39 3.50 -5.78
CA GLY A 30 -13.36 3.04 -4.40
C GLY A 30 -12.99 4.16 -3.42
N GLY A 31 -12.04 5.02 -3.80
CA GLY A 31 -11.67 6.21 -3.02
C GLY A 31 -12.79 7.23 -2.87
N LEU A 32 -13.55 7.50 -3.94
CA LEU A 32 -14.67 8.45 -3.94
C LEU A 32 -15.90 7.95 -3.17
N THR A 33 -16.15 6.65 -3.19
CA THR A 33 -17.30 6.02 -2.52
C THR A 33 -17.04 5.79 -1.02
N THR A 34 -15.77 5.69 -0.61
CA THR A 34 -15.41 5.41 0.77
C THR A 34 -15.77 6.57 1.71
N ARG A 35 -16.45 6.25 2.81
CA ARG A 35 -16.82 7.23 3.85
C ARG A 35 -15.63 7.61 4.73
N MET A 36 -15.08 8.80 4.49
CA MET A 36 -13.96 9.37 5.25
C MET A 36 -14.24 9.54 6.76
N ASP A 37 -15.50 9.71 7.16
CA ASP A 37 -15.88 9.83 8.57
C ASP A 37 -15.67 8.51 9.33
N LEU A 38 -16.02 7.38 8.70
CA LEU A 38 -15.86 6.05 9.29
C LEU A 38 -14.39 5.63 9.32
N LEU A 39 -13.61 6.02 8.29
CA LEU A 39 -12.16 5.80 8.27
C LEU A 39 -11.48 6.42 9.49
N LYS A 40 -11.78 7.70 9.79
CA LYS A 40 -11.17 8.40 10.93
C LYS A 40 -11.56 7.82 12.28
N GLN A 41 -12.83 7.42 12.44
CA GLN A 41 -13.31 6.85 13.70
C GLN A 41 -12.70 5.48 14.01
N ASN A 42 -12.37 4.68 13.00
CA ASN A 42 -11.84 3.34 13.18
C ASN A 42 -10.34 3.24 12.87
N PHE A 43 -9.64 4.38 12.79
CA PHE A 43 -8.22 4.47 12.46
C PHE A 43 -7.35 3.56 13.32
N PHE A 44 -7.62 3.48 14.64
CA PHE A 44 -6.87 2.61 15.54
C PHE A 44 -7.07 1.12 15.23
N LEU A 45 -8.30 0.72 14.88
CA LEU A 45 -8.62 -0.65 14.51
C LEU A 45 -7.92 -1.03 13.20
N SER A 46 -7.91 -0.11 12.23
CA SER A 46 -7.23 -0.27 10.95
C SER A 46 -5.70 -0.33 11.10
N MET A 47 -5.12 0.45 12.02
CA MET A 47 -3.70 0.39 12.33
C MET A 47 -3.30 -0.98 12.89
N LEU A 48 -4.11 -1.52 13.81
CA LEU A 48 -3.91 -2.88 14.32
C LEU A 48 -4.04 -3.92 13.20
N ALA A 49 -5.06 -3.79 12.35
CA ALA A 49 -5.25 -4.69 11.22
C ALA A 49 -4.05 -4.66 10.25
N ALA A 50 -3.61 -3.48 9.81
CA ALA A 50 -2.44 -3.30 8.94
C ALA A 50 -1.16 -3.84 9.56
N THR A 51 -0.89 -3.50 10.83
CA THR A 51 0.31 -4.02 11.53
C THR A 51 0.30 -5.54 11.65
N THR A 52 -0.86 -6.16 11.93
CA THR A 52 -0.97 -7.62 11.90
C THR A 52 -0.80 -8.18 10.49
N GLY A 53 -1.32 -7.50 9.47
CA GLY A 53 -1.18 -7.84 8.06
C GLY A 53 0.27 -7.85 7.58
N VAL A 54 1.14 -7.04 8.19
CA VAL A 54 2.58 -7.02 7.89
C VAL A 54 3.38 -7.99 8.75
N VAL A 55 3.18 -7.93 10.07
CA VAL A 55 3.98 -8.71 11.03
C VAL A 55 3.75 -10.21 10.85
N PHE A 56 2.51 -10.61 10.55
CA PHE A 56 2.17 -12.03 10.41
C PHE A 56 2.89 -12.72 9.23
N PRO A 57 2.79 -12.25 7.96
CA PRO A 57 3.50 -12.88 6.84
C PRO A 57 5.02 -12.78 6.95
N ILE A 58 5.58 -11.70 7.52
CA ILE A 58 7.02 -11.60 7.78
C ILE A 58 7.46 -12.62 8.84
N GLY A 59 6.74 -12.70 9.96
CA GLY A 59 7.03 -13.66 11.03
C GLY A 59 6.88 -15.11 10.55
N LEU A 60 5.85 -15.39 9.75
CA LEU A 60 5.63 -16.68 9.13
C LEU A 60 6.78 -17.05 8.18
N SER A 61 7.25 -16.09 7.37
CA SER A 61 8.39 -16.31 6.47
C SER A 61 9.67 -16.59 7.24
N TYR A 62 9.96 -15.86 8.31
CA TYR A 62 11.08 -16.14 9.21
C TYR A 62 10.97 -17.52 9.87
N LEU A 63 9.78 -17.89 10.35
CA LEU A 63 9.58 -19.18 10.98
C LEU A 63 9.82 -20.35 10.01
N LEU A 64 9.32 -20.27 8.78
CA LEU A 64 9.48 -21.35 7.80
C LEU A 64 10.86 -21.33 7.13
N LEU A 65 11.28 -20.20 6.54
CA LEU A 65 12.45 -20.16 5.66
C LEU A 65 13.77 -20.05 6.42
N TYR A 66 13.82 -19.19 7.45
CA TYR A 66 15.04 -19.03 8.24
C TYR A 66 15.22 -20.19 9.23
N LEU A 67 14.16 -20.56 9.96
CA LEU A 67 14.22 -21.62 10.98
C LEU A 67 14.05 -23.04 10.42
N GLY A 68 13.22 -23.22 9.39
CA GLY A 68 12.94 -24.54 8.80
C GLY A 68 13.88 -24.94 7.66
N PHE A 69 14.28 -23.99 6.80
CA PHE A 69 15.08 -24.27 5.60
C PHE A 69 16.50 -23.67 5.63
N GLY A 70 16.83 -22.86 6.63
CA GLY A 70 18.18 -22.29 6.80
C GLY A 70 18.54 -21.19 5.79
N TYR A 71 17.56 -20.51 5.19
CA TYR A 71 17.80 -19.39 4.28
C TYR A 71 18.36 -18.16 4.98
N GLY A 72 18.98 -17.24 4.23
CA GLY A 72 19.51 -16.00 4.77
C GLY A 72 18.40 -15.10 5.34
N ALA A 73 18.71 -14.33 6.39
CA ALA A 73 17.77 -13.41 7.01
C ALA A 73 17.24 -12.34 6.02
N VAL A 74 18.09 -11.89 5.08
CA VAL A 74 17.73 -10.91 4.05
C VAL A 74 16.76 -11.50 3.02
N GLU A 75 17.04 -12.71 2.51
CA GLU A 75 16.18 -13.40 1.54
C GLU A 75 14.80 -13.68 2.14
N THR A 76 14.81 -14.14 3.40
CA THR A 76 13.60 -14.44 4.15
C THR A 76 12.76 -13.18 4.41
N PHE A 77 13.43 -12.05 4.69
CA PHE A 77 12.78 -10.75 4.82
C PHE A 77 12.17 -10.28 3.49
N ILE A 78 12.88 -10.41 2.37
CA ILE A 78 12.38 -10.02 1.04
C ILE A 78 11.12 -10.83 0.70
N ILE A 79 11.12 -12.14 0.94
CA ILE A 79 9.97 -13.01 0.68
C ILE A 79 8.80 -12.64 1.58
N GLY A 80 9.03 -12.46 2.88
CA GLY A 80 7.97 -12.06 3.81
C GLY A 80 7.41 -10.67 3.50
N ALA A 81 8.26 -9.75 3.06
CA ALA A 81 7.86 -8.42 2.64
C ALA A 81 7.02 -8.44 1.36
N ALA A 82 7.39 -9.26 0.38
CA ALA A 82 6.60 -9.46 -0.83
C ALA A 82 5.22 -10.05 -0.52
N LEU A 83 5.15 -11.05 0.37
CA LEU A 83 3.88 -11.68 0.80
C LEU A 83 2.98 -10.75 1.59
N SER A 84 3.55 -9.79 2.30
CA SER A 84 2.84 -8.77 3.07
C SER A 84 2.19 -7.69 2.19
N THR A 85 2.49 -7.62 0.90
CA THR A 85 2.00 -6.53 0.04
C THR A 85 0.53 -6.75 -0.28
N THR A 86 -0.33 -5.89 0.27
CA THR A 86 -1.76 -5.87 -0.01
C THR A 86 -2.04 -5.01 -1.25
N SER A 87 -3.00 -5.40 -2.10
CA SER A 87 -3.40 -4.60 -3.26
C SER A 87 -4.76 -3.94 -3.01
N LEU A 88 -4.74 -2.60 -2.98
CA LEU A 88 -5.92 -1.78 -2.78
C LEU A 88 -6.91 -1.92 -3.96
N GLY A 89 -6.41 -1.98 -5.19
CA GLY A 89 -7.25 -2.14 -6.39
C GLY A 89 -7.94 -3.50 -6.48
N THR A 90 -7.27 -4.60 -6.10
CA THR A 90 -7.95 -5.90 -6.01
C THR A 90 -8.95 -5.93 -4.86
N THR A 91 -8.62 -5.30 -3.73
CA THR A 91 -9.54 -5.16 -2.59
C THR A 91 -10.83 -4.46 -3.01
N PHE A 92 -10.75 -3.33 -3.71
CA PHE A 92 -11.94 -2.63 -4.21
C PHE A 92 -12.67 -3.39 -5.32
N ALA A 93 -11.96 -4.07 -6.23
CA ALA A 93 -12.60 -4.90 -7.24
C ALA A 93 -13.41 -6.05 -6.60
N VAL A 94 -12.88 -6.66 -5.54
CA VAL A 94 -13.57 -7.72 -4.79
C VAL A 94 -14.74 -7.15 -3.98
N ILE A 95 -14.54 -6.04 -3.28
CA ILE A 95 -15.62 -5.40 -2.51
C ILE A 95 -16.75 -4.92 -3.43
N GLY A 96 -16.44 -4.32 -4.59
CA GLY A 96 -17.44 -3.87 -5.56
C GLY A 96 -18.10 -5.03 -6.33
N GLY A 97 -17.33 -6.06 -6.68
CA GLY A 97 -17.82 -7.22 -7.44
C GLY A 97 -18.61 -8.25 -6.61
N ALA A 98 -18.23 -8.45 -5.34
CA ALA A 98 -18.92 -9.39 -4.43
C ALA A 98 -20.25 -8.83 -3.89
N SER A 99 -20.50 -7.54 -4.07
CA SER A 99 -21.60 -6.82 -3.45
C SER A 99 -22.59 -6.25 -4.46
N LYS A 100 -23.36 -7.12 -5.12
CA LYS A 100 -24.61 -6.68 -5.76
C LYS A 100 -25.71 -6.38 -4.74
N ASP A 101 -25.65 -6.95 -3.54
CA ASP A 101 -26.70 -6.87 -2.52
C ASP A 101 -26.30 -6.16 -1.21
N ILE A 102 -25.00 -6.01 -0.89
CA ILE A 102 -24.52 -5.42 0.37
C ILE A 102 -23.38 -4.45 0.09
N ASP A 103 -23.61 -3.14 0.12
CA ASP A 103 -22.54 -2.15 -0.08
C ASP A 103 -21.57 -2.13 1.12
N LEU A 104 -20.59 -3.03 1.10
CA LEU A 104 -19.58 -3.18 2.14
C LEU A 104 -18.71 -1.92 2.27
N SER A 105 -18.54 -1.15 1.19
CA SER A 105 -17.78 0.11 1.19
C SER A 105 -18.36 1.17 2.14
N GLN A 106 -19.69 1.10 2.37
CA GLN A 106 -20.42 2.01 3.27
C GLN A 106 -20.45 1.52 4.73
N THR A 107 -19.96 0.30 4.98
CA THR A 107 -19.97 -0.31 6.32
C THR A 107 -18.71 0.04 7.12
N ARG A 108 -18.80 -0.12 8.45
CA ARG A 108 -17.64 0.05 9.35
C ARG A 108 -16.50 -0.92 8.99
N ILE A 109 -16.82 -2.14 8.55
CA ILE A 109 -15.84 -3.16 8.18
C ILE A 109 -15.13 -2.77 6.87
N GLY A 110 -15.87 -2.35 5.85
CA GLY A 110 -15.27 -1.86 4.60
C GLY A 110 -14.40 -0.63 4.83
N ALA A 111 -14.84 0.32 5.65
CA ALA A 111 -13.99 1.45 6.03
C ALA A 111 -12.70 0.99 6.72
N VAL A 112 -12.78 0.04 7.66
CA VAL A 112 -11.58 -0.48 8.33
C VAL A 112 -10.62 -1.16 7.34
N LEU A 113 -11.14 -1.97 6.42
CA LEU A 113 -10.37 -2.68 5.39
C LEU A 113 -9.68 -1.72 4.42
N VAL A 114 -10.40 -0.70 3.94
CA VAL A 114 -9.84 0.31 3.02
C VAL A 114 -8.74 1.11 3.72
N SER A 115 -8.96 1.53 4.97
CA SER A 115 -7.94 2.22 5.76
C SER A 115 -6.70 1.37 5.97
N ALA A 116 -6.88 0.09 6.29
CA ALA A 116 -5.77 -0.84 6.49
C ALA A 116 -4.98 -1.03 5.19
N ALA A 117 -5.66 -1.20 4.05
CA ALA A 117 -5.02 -1.30 2.74
C ALA A 117 -4.18 -0.06 2.38
N VAL A 118 -4.66 1.15 2.69
CA VAL A 118 -3.90 2.40 2.46
C VAL A 118 -2.67 2.48 3.36
N ILE A 119 -2.76 2.06 4.63
CA ILE A 119 -1.62 2.02 5.56
C ILE A 119 -0.59 0.98 5.10
N ASP A 120 -1.05 -0.17 4.59
CA ASP A 120 -0.21 -1.21 4.01
C ASP A 120 0.52 -0.73 2.75
N ASP A 121 -0.12 0.03 1.86
CA ASP A 121 0.53 0.59 0.65
C ASP A 121 1.74 1.48 1.01
N VAL A 122 1.60 2.32 2.04
CA VAL A 122 2.72 3.15 2.54
C VAL A 122 3.83 2.26 3.08
N SER A 123 3.47 1.23 3.86
CA SER A 123 4.41 0.25 4.44
C SER A 123 5.17 -0.51 3.34
N GLY A 124 4.46 -0.94 2.29
CA GLY A 124 5.01 -1.62 1.12
C GLY A 124 6.01 -0.77 0.34
N LEU A 125 5.75 0.54 0.18
CA LEU A 125 6.72 1.47 -0.42
C LEU A 125 8.01 1.60 0.41
N VAL A 126 7.89 1.61 1.75
CA VAL A 126 9.07 1.59 2.65
C VAL A 126 9.86 0.32 2.44
N MET A 127 9.16 -0.83 2.45
CA MET A 127 9.78 -2.15 2.32
C MET A 127 10.46 -2.31 0.96
N SER A 128 9.83 -1.88 -0.13
CA SER A 128 10.43 -1.87 -1.46
C SER A 128 11.72 -1.05 -1.51
N SER A 129 11.73 0.13 -0.88
CA SER A 129 12.93 0.98 -0.79
C SER A 129 14.05 0.30 0.01
N VAL A 130 13.72 -0.32 1.14
CA VAL A 130 14.68 -1.07 1.96
C VAL A 130 15.23 -2.28 1.20
N ILE A 131 14.39 -3.00 0.45
CA ILE A 131 14.81 -4.17 -0.35
C ILE A 131 15.76 -3.74 -1.49
N HIS A 132 15.43 -2.67 -2.21
CA HIS A 132 16.29 -2.13 -3.25
C HIS A 132 17.67 -1.74 -2.69
N ASP A 133 17.67 -1.07 -1.55
CA ASP A 133 18.89 -0.63 -0.89
C ASP A 133 19.72 -1.83 -0.38
N LEU A 134 19.10 -2.84 0.23
CA LEU A 134 19.77 -4.09 0.62
C LEU A 134 20.33 -4.86 -0.59
N GLY A 135 19.60 -4.89 -1.70
CA GLY A 135 20.08 -5.47 -2.96
C GLY A 135 21.33 -4.78 -3.49
N SER A 136 21.40 -3.45 -3.36
CA SER A 136 22.55 -2.65 -3.77
C SER A 136 23.81 -2.87 -2.91
N LEU A 137 23.67 -3.26 -1.63
CA LEU A 137 24.80 -3.61 -0.76
C LEU A 137 25.53 -4.88 -1.22
N SER A 138 24.77 -5.87 -1.69
CA SER A 138 25.29 -7.14 -2.20
C SER A 138 26.27 -6.95 -3.37
N ALA A 139 26.20 -5.80 -4.05
CA ALA A 139 27.02 -5.45 -5.21
C ALA A 139 28.36 -4.76 -4.86
N GLY A 140 28.75 -4.67 -3.58
CA GLY A 140 30.13 -4.38 -3.17
C GLY A 140 30.46 -2.91 -2.81
N GLY A 141 29.48 -2.10 -2.43
CA GLY A 141 29.71 -0.74 -1.93
C GLY A 141 29.98 -0.68 -0.43
N ASP A 142 31.02 0.05 -0.01
CA ASP A 142 31.29 0.40 1.39
C ASP A 142 30.29 1.49 1.84
N VAL A 143 29.05 1.08 2.14
CA VAL A 143 27.97 1.98 2.52
C VAL A 143 27.50 1.70 3.94
N ASN A 144 27.36 2.79 4.71
CA ASN A 144 26.90 2.74 6.10
C ASN A 144 25.49 2.13 6.19
N LEU A 145 25.39 0.89 6.67
CA LEU A 145 24.13 0.16 6.92
C LEU A 145 23.08 1.01 7.66
N GLY A 146 23.53 1.83 8.63
CA GLY A 146 22.65 2.71 9.40
C GLY A 146 22.02 3.85 8.58
N TRP A 147 22.76 4.44 7.63
CA TRP A 147 22.23 5.47 6.73
C TRP A 147 21.31 4.86 5.66
N LEU A 148 21.62 3.65 5.25
CA LEU A 148 20.95 2.94 4.17
C LEU A 148 19.59 2.39 4.59
N ILE A 149 19.47 1.85 5.81
CA ILE A 149 18.17 1.48 6.40
C ILE A 149 17.46 2.72 6.97
N GLY A 150 18.22 3.67 7.51
CA GLY A 150 17.69 4.88 8.10
C GLY A 150 16.99 5.80 7.10
N ARG A 151 17.48 5.90 5.86
CA ARG A 151 16.92 6.82 4.85
C ARG A 151 15.49 6.45 4.42
N PRO A 152 15.17 5.21 4.02
CA PRO A 152 13.80 4.81 3.72
C PRO A 152 12.87 4.97 4.92
N ILE A 153 13.30 4.50 6.10
CA ILE A 153 12.48 4.56 7.31
C ILE A 153 12.20 6.01 7.70
N LEU A 154 13.21 6.88 7.69
CA LEU A 154 13.05 8.30 7.97
C LEU A 154 12.19 8.99 6.92
N ALA A 155 12.42 8.72 5.63
CA ALA A 155 11.62 9.27 4.54
C ALA A 155 10.15 8.87 4.66
N SER A 156 9.87 7.62 5.04
CA SER A 156 8.50 7.12 5.20
C SER A 156 7.83 7.62 6.47
N ILE A 157 8.54 7.75 7.60
CA ILE A 157 8.01 8.40 8.80
C ILE A 157 7.75 9.88 8.53
N LEU A 158 8.66 10.56 7.82
CA LEU A 158 8.44 11.93 7.36
C LEU A 158 7.24 11.99 6.45
N MET A 159 7.11 11.13 5.44
CA MET A 159 5.97 11.18 4.52
C MET A 159 4.65 10.87 5.25
N ALA A 160 4.61 9.85 6.11
CA ALA A 160 3.44 9.47 6.89
C ALA A 160 3.03 10.52 7.92
N GLY A 161 3.98 11.27 8.49
CA GLY A 161 3.72 12.36 9.43
C GLY A 161 3.43 13.70 8.75
N LEU A 162 4.22 14.06 7.74
CA LEU A 162 4.16 15.32 7.00
C LEU A 162 2.91 15.39 6.14
N THR A 163 2.44 14.27 5.56
CA THR A 163 1.23 14.24 4.72
C THR A 163 -0.03 14.67 5.50
N PRO A 164 -0.39 14.10 6.67
CA PRO A 164 -1.53 14.58 7.45
C PRO A 164 -1.29 15.97 8.06
N LEU A 165 -0.04 16.34 8.37
CA LEU A 165 0.32 17.69 8.83
C LEU A 165 0.08 18.74 7.76
N LEU A 166 0.60 18.54 6.55
CA LEU A 166 0.39 19.41 5.39
C LEU A 166 -1.09 19.44 5.00
N CYS A 167 -1.79 18.30 5.02
CA CYS A 167 -3.22 18.29 4.77
C CYS A 167 -4.01 19.11 5.79
N LYS A 168 -3.69 19.00 7.09
CA LYS A 168 -4.39 19.73 8.15
C LYS A 168 -4.02 21.21 8.21
N TYR A 169 -2.75 21.56 8.00
CA TYR A 169 -2.24 22.92 8.21
C TYR A 169 -2.10 23.75 6.93
N VAL A 170 -2.06 23.13 5.76
CA VAL A 170 -1.97 23.83 4.47
C VAL A 170 -3.25 23.66 3.67
N PHE A 171 -3.69 22.42 3.41
CA PHE A 171 -4.89 22.19 2.61
C PHE A 171 -6.18 22.65 3.30
N ALA A 172 -6.38 22.36 4.59
CA ALA A 172 -7.60 22.77 5.29
C ALA A 172 -7.81 24.30 5.32
N PRO A 173 -6.80 25.15 5.64
CA PRO A 173 -6.99 26.60 5.58
C PRO A 173 -7.07 27.16 4.16
N VAL A 174 -6.37 26.55 3.18
CA VAL A 174 -6.46 26.97 1.77
C VAL A 174 -7.83 26.64 1.19
N PHE A 175 -8.36 25.45 1.45
CA PHE A 175 -9.71 25.06 1.06
C PHE A 175 -10.76 25.99 1.68
N ARG A 176 -10.62 26.30 2.97
CA ARG A 176 -11.52 27.22 3.68
C ARG A 176 -11.42 28.66 3.18
N ARG A 177 -10.23 29.14 2.78
CA ARG A 177 -10.05 30.50 2.23
C ARG A 177 -10.50 30.66 0.79
N PHE A 178 -10.31 29.65 -0.07
CA PHE A 178 -10.56 29.80 -1.51
C PHE A 178 -11.89 29.18 -1.99
N ILE A 179 -12.35 28.08 -1.38
CA ILE A 179 -13.47 27.29 -1.92
C ILE A 179 -14.79 27.60 -1.22
N GLU A 180 -14.76 28.00 0.07
CA GLU A 180 -15.97 28.37 0.83
C GLU A 180 -16.69 29.60 0.21
N HIS A 181 -15.96 30.51 -0.45
CA HIS A 181 -16.54 31.67 -1.13
C HIS A 181 -17.22 31.36 -2.47
N HIS A 182 -16.91 30.24 -3.12
CA HIS A 182 -17.47 29.92 -4.44
C HIS A 182 -18.70 28.99 -4.35
N PHE A 183 -18.90 28.28 -3.24
CA PHE A 183 -20.00 27.34 -3.03
C PHE A 183 -21.17 27.90 -2.21
N ALA A 184 -20.97 29.04 -1.53
CA ALA A 184 -22.01 29.72 -0.76
C ALA A 184 -22.84 30.74 -1.58
N ARG A 185 -22.92 30.57 -2.91
CA ARG A 185 -23.76 31.39 -3.78
C ARG A 185 -24.56 30.56 -4.76
#